data_AF-A0A9D8MYX4-F1
#
_entry.id   AF-A0A9D8MYX4-F1
#
_cell.length_a   1.000
_cell.length_b   1.000
_cell.length_c   1.000
_cell.angle_alpha   90.00
_cell.angle_beta   90.00
_cell.angle_gamma   90.00
#
_symmetry.space_group_name_H-M   'P 1'
#
loop_
_entity.id
_entity.type
_entity.pdbx_description
1 polymer ?
#
loop_
_entity_poly.entity_id
_entity_poly.type
_entity_poly.pdbx_seq_one_letter_code
_entity_poly.pdbx_strand_id
1 'polypeptide(L)' 'FEESIFSNHPLLAEIKQELYCQGAAYASMSGSGSTIFGLFRSQPDNEPFAEHFTFVCQL' A
#
# COMPACT_ATOMS: atom_id res chain seq x y z
N PHE A 1 4.47 2.86 15.44
CA PHE A 1 5.50 2.01 14.80
C PHE A 1 5.74 2.43 13.36
N GLU A 2 4.69 2.50 12.53
CA GLU A 2 4.82 2.99 11.13
C GLU A 2 5.35 4.43 11.01
N GLU A 3 4.94 5.36 11.90
CA GLU A 3 5.36 6.78 11.83
C GLU A 3 6.89 6.98 11.84
N SER A 4 7.63 6.19 12.63
CA SER A 4 9.09 6.27 12.67
C SER A 4 9.75 5.73 11.40
N ILE A 5 9.12 4.75 10.74
CA ILE A 5 9.62 4.16 9.49
C ILE A 5 9.30 5.10 8.34
N PHE A 6 8.09 5.66 8.30
CA PHE A 6 7.68 6.64 7.29
C PHE A 6 8.50 7.92 7.33
N SER A 7 8.96 8.34 8.51
CA SER A 7 9.88 9.47 8.64
C SER A 7 11.22 9.22 7.93
N ASN A 8 11.71 7.98 7.94
CA ASN A 8 12.97 7.59 7.28
C ASN A 8 12.76 7.10 5.83
N HIS A 9 11.54 6.67 5.48
CA HIS A 9 11.15 6.11 4.20
C HIS A 9 9.81 6.72 3.74
N PRO A 10 9.79 7.98 3.28
CA PRO A 10 8.56 8.69 2.94
C PRO A 10 7.78 8.04 1.79
N LEU A 11 8.47 7.37 0.86
CA LEU A 11 7.84 6.60 -0.23
C LEU A 11 6.84 5.55 0.28
N LEU A 12 7.09 4.94 1.45
CA LEU A 12 6.16 3.95 2.02
C LEU A 12 4.86 4.61 2.48
N ALA A 13 4.93 5.85 2.97
CA ALA A 13 3.74 6.63 3.32
C ALA A 13 2.97 7.07 2.06
N GLU A 14 3.69 7.45 1.00
CA GLU A 14 3.09 7.79 -0.30
C GLU A 14 2.36 6.60 -0.91
N ILE A 15 2.97 5.41 -0.94
CA ILE A 15 2.32 4.17 -1.41
C ILE A 15 1.08 3.85 -0.58
N LYS A 16 1.16 4.00 0.76
CA LYS A 16 0.01 3.79 1.64
C LYS A 16 -1.12 4.77 1.35
N GLN A 17 -0.81 6.04 1.11
CA GLN A 17 -1.80 7.05 0.72
C GLN A 17 -2.40 6.74 -0.66
N GLU A 18 -1.58 6.32 -1.61
CA GLU A 18 -2.05 5.95 -2.95
C GLU A 18 -3.04 4.78 -2.90
N LEU A 19 -2.79 3.76 -2.07
CA LEU A 19 -3.76 2.68 -1.87
C LEU A 19 -5.12 3.21 -1.38
N TYR A 20 -5.14 4.20 -0.49
CA TYR A 20 -6.38 4.84 -0.06
C TYR A 20 -7.01 5.70 -1.17
N CYS A 21 -6.22 6.42 -1.96
CA CYS A 21 -6.71 7.15 -3.14
C CYS A 21 -7.37 6.21 -4.15
N GLN A 22 -6.85 5.00 -4.31
CA GLN A 22 -7.41 3.93 -5.15
C GLN A 22 -8.63 3.23 -4.53
N GLY A 23 -9.12 3.69 -3.38
CA GLY A 23 -10.34 3.17 -2.75
C GLY A 23 -10.14 1.99 -1.82
N ALA A 24 -8.94 1.79 -1.28
CA ALA A 24 -8.73 0.80 -0.23
C ALA A 24 -9.61 1.12 0.99
N ALA A 25 -10.34 0.11 1.48
CA ALA A 25 -11.07 0.20 2.74
C ALA A 25 -10.11 0.21 3.94
N TYR A 26 -8.92 -0.36 3.75
CA TYR A 26 -7.85 -0.39 4.73
C TYR A 26 -6.51 -0.55 4.00
N ALA A 27 -5.49 0.17 4.44
CA ALA A 27 -4.11 -0.01 3.99
C ALA A 27 -3.14 0.10 5.16
N SER A 28 -2.12 -0.75 5.16
CA SER A 28 -1.12 -0.83 6.23
C SER A 28 0.16 -1.51 5.77
N MET A 29 1.23 -1.31 6.52
CA MET A 29 2.47 -2.04 6.34
C MET A 29 2.37 -3.46 6.94
N SER A 30 2.89 -4.45 6.22
CA SER A 30 3.01 -5.83 6.72
C SER A 30 4.24 -5.98 7.60
N GLY A 31 4.03 -6.21 8.91
CA GLY A 31 5.11 -6.44 9.88
C GLY A 31 6.10 -5.28 9.96
N SER A 32 7.40 -5.56 9.76
CA SER A 32 8.48 -4.57 9.73
C SER A 32 8.63 -3.84 8.39
N GLY A 33 7.78 -4.14 7.40
CA GLY A 33 7.93 -3.64 6.03
C GLY A 33 8.99 -4.38 5.21
N SER A 34 9.25 -3.96 3.97
CA SER A 34 8.72 -2.76 3.28
C SER A 34 7.39 -2.97 2.55
N THR A 35 6.78 -4.16 2.64
CA THR A 35 5.52 -4.45 1.96
C THR A 35 4.37 -3.65 2.55
N ILE A 36 3.68 -2.88 1.71
CA ILE A 36 2.40 -2.24 2.02
C ILE A 36 1.30 -3.05 1.33
N PHE A 37 0.17 -3.26 2.02
CA PHE A 37 -0.99 -3.92 1.44
C PHE A 37 -2.25 -3.08 1.65
N GLY A 38 -3.19 -3.22 0.72
CA GLY A 38 -4.52 -2.63 0.78
C GLY A 38 -5.59 -3.71 0.69
N LEU A 39 -6.72 -3.50 1.38
CA LEU A 39 -7.92 -4.31 1.29
C LEU A 39 -8.98 -3.54 0.52
N PHE A 40 -9.49 -4.12 -0.56
CA PHE A 40 -10.44 -3.47 -1.45
C PHE A 40 -11.74 -4.28 -1.54
N ARG A 41 -12.87 -3.58 -1.77
CA ARG A 41 -14.18 -4.23 -1.99
C ARG A 41 -14.38 -4.66 -3.45
N SER A 42 -13.65 -4.02 -4.36
CA SER A 42 -13.61 -4.29 -5.79
C SER A 42 -12.16 -4.36 -6.24
N GLN A 43 -11.90 -5.00 -7.38
CA GLN A 43 -10.55 -5.05 -7.93
C GLN A 43 -10.02 -3.62 -8.18
N PRO A 44 -8.86 -3.25 -7.61
CA PRO A 44 -8.26 -1.94 -7.85
C PRO A 44 -7.51 -1.90 -9.18
N ASP A 45 -7.27 -0.68 -9.68
CA ASP A 45 -6.39 -0.45 -10.81
C ASP A 45 -4.92 -0.55 -10.37
N ASN A 46 -4.09 -1.23 -11.17
CA ASN A 46 -2.69 -1.49 -10.84
C ASN A 46 -1.70 -0.48 -11.46
N GLU A 47 -2.17 0.40 -12.35
CA GLU A 47 -1.35 1.42 -13.03
C GLU A 47 -0.47 2.27 -12.08
N PRO A 48 -0.96 2.73 -10.91
CA PRO A 48 -0.15 3.57 -10.01
C PRO A 48 1.09 2.87 -9.44
N PHE A 49 1.11 1.52 -9.48
CA PHE A 49 2.16 0.71 -8.87
C PHE A 49 3.00 -0.03 -9.92
N ALA A 50 2.99 0.39 -11.19
CA ALA A 50 3.67 -0.30 -12.29
C ALA A 50 5.19 -0.49 -12.07
N GLU A 51 5.84 0.45 -11.37
CA GLU A 51 7.28 0.36 -11.04
C GLU A 51 7.57 -0.50 -9.80
N HIS A 52 6.54 -1.01 -9.14
CA HIS A 52 6.63 -1.81 -7.92
C HIS A 52 6.17 -3.24 -8.17
N PHE A 53 6.79 -4.19 -7.49
CA PHE A 53 6.25 -5.55 -7.46
C PHE A 53 4.86 -5.53 -6.79
N THR A 54 3.83 -5.85 -7.58
CA THR A 54 2.43 -5.85 -7.13
C THR A 54 1.85 -7.24 -7.20
N PHE A 55 1.21 -7.67 -6.12
CA PHE A 55 0.48 -8.92 -6.04
C PHE A 55 -0.98 -8.67 -5.66
N VAL A 56 -1.91 -9.15 -6.49
CA VAL A 56 -3.34 -9.06 -6.25
C VAL A 56 -3.90 -10.46 -6.09
N CYS A 57 -4.62 -10.70 -5.00
CA CYS A 57 -5.31 -11.95 -4.72
C CYS A 57 -6.73 -11.66 -4.29
N GLN A 58 -7.66 -12.51 -4.74
CA GLN A 58 -9.05 -12.50 -4.31
C GLN A 58 -9.27 -13.72 -3.41
N LEU A 59 -9.84 -13.48 -2.23
CA LEU A 59 -10.26 -14.54 -1.29
C LEU A 59 -11.58 -15.17 -1.72
#